data_AF-A0A2N3T1V6-F1
#
_entry.id   AF-A0A2N3T1V6-F1
#
_cell.length_a   1.000
_cell.length_b   1.000
_cell.length_c   1.000
_cell.angle_alpha   90.00
_cell.angle_beta   90.00
_cell.angle_gamma   90.00
#
_symmetry.space_group_name_H-M   'P 1'
#
loop_
_entity.id
_entity.type
_entity.pdbx_description
1 polymer ?
#
loop_
_entity_poly.entity_id
_entity_poly.type
_entity_poly.pdbx_seq_one_letter_code
_entity_poly.pdbx_strand_id
1 'polypeptide(L)'
;MKKTSIITAVGVVLFSLQTVSAQQAEEALPITKTEASTDQDDYKQIKVDNLSEIIKAAVEKDYPKASIAEAYADKIGNYKLILAMGKDTKTVYTNARGEWFDPNNKG
;
A
#
# COMPACT_ATOMS: atom_id res chain seq x y z
N MET A 1 25.60 -60.36 4.18
CA MET A 1 24.48 -59.95 5.07
C MET A 1 24.62 -58.46 5.35
N LYS A 2 23.55 -57.66 5.16
CA LYS A 2 23.10 -56.58 6.08
C LYS A 2 24.12 -55.47 6.44
N LYS A 3 23.93 -54.16 6.30
CA LYS A 3 22.78 -53.25 6.21
C LYS A 3 23.33 -51.85 5.87
N THR A 4 22.46 -51.00 5.34
CA THR A 4 22.62 -49.57 5.02
C THR A 4 22.82 -48.65 6.24
N SER A 5 23.11 -47.37 5.93
CA SER A 5 22.87 -46.13 6.70
C SER A 5 24.12 -45.52 7.39
N ILE A 6 24.39 -44.20 7.48
CA ILE A 6 23.71 -42.92 7.16
C ILE A 6 24.77 -41.78 7.33
N ILE A 7 24.90 -40.89 6.32
CA ILE A 7 24.94 -39.41 6.33
C ILE A 7 25.81 -38.63 7.34
N THR A 8 26.61 -37.63 6.88
CA THR A 8 26.52 -36.18 7.27
C THR A 8 27.55 -35.28 6.55
N ALA A 9 27.02 -34.33 5.75
CA ALA A 9 27.39 -32.90 5.52
C ALA A 9 28.85 -32.51 5.16
N VAL A 10 29.18 -31.48 4.37
CA VAL A 10 28.53 -30.28 3.82
C VAL A 10 29.18 -30.04 2.45
N GLY A 11 28.40 -29.89 1.38
CA GLY A 11 28.91 -29.47 0.08
C GLY A 11 28.58 -28.00 -0.17
N VAL A 12 29.57 -27.12 -0.02
CA VAL A 12 29.46 -25.74 -0.53
C VAL A 12 29.67 -25.80 -2.03
N VAL A 13 28.61 -25.53 -2.79
CA VAL A 13 28.71 -25.27 -4.23
C VAL A 13 28.07 -23.92 -4.49
N LEU A 14 28.94 -22.93 -4.66
CA LEU A 14 28.67 -21.65 -5.30
C LEU A 14 28.20 -21.94 -6.73
N PHE A 15 26.92 -21.71 -7.00
CA PHE A 15 26.40 -21.70 -8.37
C PHE A 15 25.98 -20.28 -8.71
N SER A 16 26.82 -19.62 -9.49
CA SER A 16 26.53 -18.37 -10.17
C SER A 16 25.63 -18.66 -11.38
N LEU A 17 24.46 -18.03 -11.43
CA LEU A 17 23.69 -17.89 -12.66
C LEU A 17 23.59 -16.41 -13.00
N GLN A 18 24.08 -16.10 -14.19
CA GLN A 18 23.92 -14.80 -14.86
C GLN A 18 22.72 -14.94 -15.80
N THR A 19 21.89 -13.91 -15.96
CA THR A 19 21.53 -13.27 -17.25
C THR A 19 20.45 -12.20 -17.09
N VAL A 20 20.89 -10.97 -17.39
CA VAL A 20 20.25 -9.86 -18.11
C VAL A 20 18.73 -9.88 -18.33
N SER A 21 18.06 -8.81 -17.89
CA SER A 21 17.02 -8.16 -18.70
C SER A 21 17.34 -6.67 -18.81
N ALA A 22 17.57 -6.23 -20.04
CA ALA A 22 17.60 -4.83 -20.42
C ALA A 22 16.16 -4.30 -20.39
N GLN A 23 15.91 -3.26 -19.60
CA GLN A 23 14.81 -2.34 -19.89
C GLN A 23 15.37 -0.93 -19.87
N GLN A 24 15.60 -0.45 -21.08
CA GLN A 24 15.93 0.91 -21.44
C GLN A 24 14.73 1.83 -21.16
N ALA A 25 15.03 2.97 -20.52
CA ALA A 25 14.31 4.24 -20.53
C ALA A 25 12.80 4.23 -20.22
N GLU A 26 12.43 4.80 -19.07
CA GLU A 26 11.68 6.05 -19.10
C GLU A 26 12.01 6.87 -17.85
N GLU A 27 12.47 8.09 -18.09
CA GLU A 27 12.71 9.12 -17.10
C GLU A 27 11.34 9.64 -16.63
N ALA A 28 10.61 8.83 -15.87
CA ALA A 28 9.44 9.28 -15.15
C ALA A 28 9.96 10.05 -13.93
N LEU A 29 9.82 11.38 -14.02
CA LEU A 29 9.89 12.38 -12.96
C LEU A 29 9.79 11.74 -11.56
N PRO A 30 10.61 12.12 -10.58
CA PRO A 30 10.33 11.76 -9.21
C PRO A 30 8.95 12.35 -8.90
N ILE A 31 7.91 11.51 -8.92
CA ILE A 31 6.79 11.70 -8.03
C ILE A 31 7.43 11.63 -6.65
N THR A 32 7.84 12.79 -6.17
CA THR A 32 8.10 13.02 -4.77
C THR A 32 6.86 12.48 -4.09
N LYS A 33 6.96 11.24 -3.61
CA LYS A 33 6.02 10.63 -2.68
C LYS A 33 6.22 11.46 -1.43
N THR A 34 5.59 12.63 -1.44
CA THR A 34 5.57 13.60 -0.37
C THR A 34 5.08 12.84 0.85
N GLU A 35 6.03 12.56 1.73
CA GLU A 35 5.87 12.62 3.17
C GLU A 35 4.58 11.96 3.67
N ALA A 36 4.61 10.63 3.77
CA ALA A 36 3.68 9.89 4.62
C ALA A 36 4.48 9.09 5.65
N SER A 37 5.43 9.75 6.31
CA SER A 37 6.12 9.23 7.49
C SER A 37 5.39 9.73 8.73
N THR A 38 4.32 9.04 9.10
CA THR A 38 3.74 8.85 10.44
C THR A 38 2.45 8.03 10.21
N ASP A 39 2.14 7.06 11.08
CA ASP A 39 0.97 6.15 11.03
C ASP A 39 1.05 4.87 10.18
N GLN A 40 2.23 4.47 9.71
CA GLN A 40 2.35 3.22 8.94
C GLN A 40 2.08 1.94 9.78
N ASP A 41 2.11 2.03 11.12
CA ASP A 41 1.84 0.90 12.02
C ASP A 41 0.34 0.67 12.30
N ASP A 42 -0.51 1.69 12.19
CA ASP A 42 -1.91 1.61 12.64
C ASP A 42 -2.91 1.28 11.53
N TYR A 43 -2.58 1.61 10.27
CA TYR A 43 -3.47 1.42 9.13
C TYR A 43 -3.08 0.19 8.30
N LYS A 44 -4.00 -0.76 8.15
CA LYS A 44 -3.84 -1.95 7.32
C LYS A 44 -4.57 -1.77 5.99
N GLN A 45 -3.90 -2.14 4.90
CA GLN A 45 -4.50 -2.06 3.57
C GLN A 45 -5.71 -2.99 3.47
N ILE A 46 -6.79 -2.48 2.89
CA ILE A 46 -8.01 -3.21 2.59
C ILE A 46 -8.35 -3.05 1.11
N LYS A 47 -9.22 -3.92 0.57
CA LYS A 47 -9.77 -3.72 -0.76
C LYS A 47 -10.73 -2.53 -0.74
N VAL A 48 -10.72 -1.73 -1.81
CA VAL A 48 -11.66 -0.61 -1.99
C VAL A 48 -13.12 -1.10 -1.94
N ASP A 49 -13.38 -2.33 -2.39
CA ASP A 49 -14.70 -2.97 -2.32
C ASP A 49 -15.20 -3.16 -0.89
N ASN A 50 -14.31 -3.24 0.10
CA ASN A 50 -14.67 -3.38 1.52
C ASN A 50 -15.10 -2.04 2.14
N LEU A 51 -14.96 -0.91 1.43
CA LEU A 51 -15.46 0.36 1.92
C LEU A 51 -16.99 0.40 1.88
N SER A 52 -17.58 0.91 2.97
CA SER A 52 -19.02 1.20 3.04
C SER A 52 -19.44 2.17 1.94
N GLU A 53 -20.69 2.05 1.48
CA GLU A 53 -21.29 3.00 0.54
C GLU A 53 -21.26 4.43 1.07
N ILE A 54 -21.35 4.63 2.39
CA ILE A 54 -21.24 5.94 3.04
C ILE A 54 -19.90 6.61 2.69
N ILE A 55 -18.81 5.85 2.74
CA ILE A 55 -17.46 6.35 2.46
C ILE A 55 -17.30 6.65 0.97
N LYS A 56 -17.79 5.75 0.10
CA LYS A 56 -17.76 5.95 -1.36
C LYS A 56 -18.55 7.20 -1.76
N ALA A 57 -19.75 7.37 -1.20
CA ALA A 57 -20.59 8.54 -1.42
C ALA A 57 -19.93 9.84 -0.91
N ALA A 58 -19.25 9.79 0.24
CA ALA A 58 -18.50 10.94 0.73
C ALA A 58 -17.38 11.33 -0.25
N VAL A 59 -16.61 10.36 -0.78
CA VAL A 59 -15.58 10.63 -1.78
C VAL A 59 -16.17 11.25 -3.05
N GLU A 60 -17.26 10.70 -3.58
CA GLU A 60 -17.91 11.22 -4.79
C GLU A 60 -18.45 12.66 -4.59
N LYS A 61 -18.98 12.95 -3.41
CA LYS A 61 -19.55 14.25 -3.04
C LYS A 61 -18.46 15.32 -2.86
N ASP A 62 -17.41 15.03 -2.09
CA ASP A 62 -16.46 16.03 -1.63
C ASP A 62 -15.18 16.08 -2.47
N TYR A 63 -14.87 15.01 -3.20
CA TYR A 63 -13.76 14.92 -4.14
C TYR A 63 -14.27 14.51 -5.54
N PRO A 64 -15.07 15.37 -6.20
CA PRO A 64 -15.61 15.06 -7.51
C PRO A 64 -14.48 14.79 -8.51
N LYS A 65 -14.64 13.75 -9.33
CA LYS A 65 -13.64 13.23 -10.30
C LYS A 65 -12.44 12.50 -9.68
N ALA A 66 -12.39 12.35 -8.36
CA ALA A 66 -11.42 11.48 -7.73
C ALA A 66 -11.85 10.00 -7.84
N SER A 67 -10.87 9.12 -7.91
CA SER A 67 -11.07 7.66 -7.78
C SER A 67 -10.26 7.16 -6.59
N ILE A 68 -10.77 6.18 -5.86
CA ILE A 68 -10.04 5.60 -4.72
C ILE A 68 -9.00 4.62 -5.29
N ALA A 69 -7.73 5.01 -5.24
CA ALA A 69 -6.61 4.17 -5.70
C ALA A 69 -6.25 3.12 -4.65
N GLU A 70 -6.19 3.52 -3.38
CA GLU A 70 -5.87 2.62 -2.27
C GLU A 70 -6.72 2.96 -1.04
N ALA A 71 -7.05 1.93 -0.26
CA ALA A 71 -7.81 2.05 0.96
C ALA A 71 -7.11 1.32 2.11
N TYR A 72 -7.09 1.94 3.27
CA TYR A 72 -6.53 1.38 4.49
C TYR A 72 -7.50 1.63 5.64
N ALA A 73 -7.58 0.70 6.58
CA ALA A 73 -8.40 0.81 7.78
C ALA A 73 -7.55 0.60 9.04
N ASP A 74 -7.85 1.36 10.08
CA ASP A 74 -7.26 1.15 11.41
C ASP A 74 -8.09 0.17 12.26
N LYS A 75 -7.69 0.00 13.51
CA LYS A 75 -8.37 -0.89 14.47
C LYS A 75 -9.63 -0.29 15.10
N ILE A 76 -9.86 1.01 14.95
CA ILE A 76 -10.95 1.75 15.62
C ILE A 76 -12.04 2.22 14.64
N GLY A 77 -11.89 1.93 13.35
CA GLY A 77 -12.90 2.22 12.32
C GLY A 77 -12.68 3.52 11.57
N ASN A 78 -11.45 4.05 11.55
CA ASN A 78 -11.06 5.09 10.61
C ASN A 78 -10.37 4.51 9.38
N TYR A 79 -10.42 5.31 8.33
CA TYR A 79 -9.95 4.95 7.01
C TYR A 79 -8.98 6.01 6.51
N LYS A 80 -7.88 5.54 5.95
CA LYS A 80 -6.96 6.33 5.14
C LYS A 80 -7.17 5.96 3.69
N LEU A 81 -7.50 6.94 2.86
CA LEU A 81 -7.78 6.77 1.44
C LEU A 81 -6.75 7.51 0.62
N ILE A 82 -6.22 6.85 -0.40
CA ILE A 82 -5.43 7.49 -1.45
C ILE A 82 -6.35 7.71 -2.64
N LEU A 83 -6.63 8.97 -2.93
CA LEU A 83 -7.48 9.40 -4.03
C LEU A 83 -6.62 9.77 -5.23
N ALA A 84 -6.88 9.18 -6.39
CA ALA A 84 -6.28 9.56 -7.66
C ALA A 84 -7.17 10.60 -8.37
N MET A 85 -6.57 11.74 -8.72
CA MET A 85 -7.19 12.86 -9.44
C MET A 85 -6.35 13.14 -10.70
N GLY A 86 -6.56 12.33 -11.74
CA GLY A 86 -5.76 12.42 -12.96
C GLY A 86 -4.33 11.94 -12.74
N LYS A 87 -3.36 12.86 -12.80
CA LYS A 87 -1.93 12.54 -12.58
C LYS A 87 -1.51 12.68 -11.11
N ASP A 88 -2.36 13.31 -10.30
CA ASP A 88 -2.04 13.60 -8.90
C ASP A 88 -2.74 12.61 -7.97
N THR A 89 -2.12 12.36 -6.82
CA THR A 89 -2.72 11.58 -5.73
C THR A 89 -2.85 12.42 -4.48
N LYS A 90 -3.93 12.26 -3.74
CA LYS A 90 -4.18 12.93 -2.46
C LYS A 90 -4.51 11.90 -1.38
N THR A 91 -3.87 12.02 -0.23
CA THR A 91 -4.21 11.22 0.95
C THR A 91 -5.26 11.96 1.78
N VAL A 92 -6.34 11.28 2.15
CA VAL A 92 -7.40 11.80 3.01
C VAL A 92 -7.75 10.79 4.09
N TYR A 93 -8.29 11.28 5.21
CA TYR A 93 -8.67 10.45 6.35
C TYR A 93 -10.14 10.67 6.70
N THR A 94 -10.85 9.60 6.98
CA THR A 94 -12.28 9.64 7.33
C THR A 94 -12.67 8.57 8.32
N ASN A 95 -13.71 8.80 9.11
CA ASN A 95 -14.29 7.78 9.96
C ASN A 95 -15.33 6.93 9.20
N ALA A 96 -15.88 5.90 9.84
CA ALA A 96 -16.91 5.04 9.24
C ALA A 96 -18.19 5.78 8.79
N ARG A 97 -18.41 7.03 9.22
CA ARG A 97 -19.55 7.87 8.86
C ARG A 97 -19.28 8.76 7.64
N GLY A 98 -18.07 8.69 7.06
CA GLY A 98 -17.67 9.56 5.95
C GLY A 98 -17.32 10.99 6.40
N GLU A 99 -17.08 11.22 7.69
CA GLU A 99 -16.64 12.53 8.19
C GLU A 99 -15.13 12.63 8.06
N TRP A 100 -14.64 13.68 7.38
CA TRP A 100 -13.22 13.91 7.15
C TRP A 100 -12.53 14.47 8.39
N PHE A 101 -11.30 14.03 8.64
CA PHE A 101 -10.47 14.59 9.71
C PHE A 101 -9.01 14.69 9.28
N ASP A 102 -8.24 15.52 9.97
CA ASP A 102 -6.80 15.61 9.82
C ASP A 102 -6.12 14.95 11.04
N PRO A 103 -5.40 13.83 10.88
CA PRO A 103 -4.71 13.18 11.99
C PRO A 103 -3.59 14.02 12.59
N ASN A 104 -3.08 15.02 11.85
CA ASN A 104 -1.95 15.86 12.27
C ASN A 104 -2.38 17.19 12.88
N ASN A 105 -3.67 17.54 12.82
CA ASN A 105 -4.18 18.77 13.41
C ASN A 105 -4.27 18.61 14.94
N LYS A 106 -3.15 18.84 15.62
CA LYS A 106 -3.11 19.03 17.07
C LYS A 106 -3.56 20.46 17.35
N GLY A 107 -4.78 20.59 17.89
CA GLY A 107 -5.34 21.88 18.30
C GLY A 107 -4.49 22.63 19.32
#